data_AF-A0A437QT82-F1
#
_entry.id   AF-A0A437QT82-F1
#
_cell.length_a   1.000
_cell.length_b   1.000
_cell.length_c   1.000
_cell.angle_alpha   90.00
_cell.angle_beta   90.00
_cell.angle_gamma   90.00
#
_symmetry.space_group_name_H-M   'P 1'
#
loop_
_entity.id
_entity.type
_entity.pdbx_description
1 polymer ?
#
loop_
_entity_poly.entity_id
_entity_poly.type
_entity_poly.pdbx_seq_one_letter_code
_entity_poly.pdbx_strand_id
1 'polypeptide(L)'
;MPLVGRTHRVSGSTPHGVTHSVSGCTPHGVTHRVSGCTPHGVTHSVSGCTPHGVTHSVSGCTPHGVTHSVSGSTPYGVTHRVSGSTR
;
A
#
# COMPACT_ATOMS: atom_id res chain seq x y z
N MET A 1 -8.38 18.96 13.94
CA MET A 1 -8.24 18.76 12.48
C MET A 1 -8.80 17.39 12.15
N PRO A 2 -9.71 17.24 11.17
CA PRO A 2 -10.31 15.94 10.90
C PRO A 2 -9.23 15.00 10.35
N LEU A 3 -9.11 13.82 10.94
CA LEU A 3 -8.12 12.80 10.56
C LEU A 3 -8.57 12.17 9.24
N VAL A 4 -8.34 12.82 8.10
CA VAL A 4 -8.73 12.28 6.79
C VAL A 4 -7.88 11.05 6.48
N GLY A 5 -8.50 9.99 5.94
CA GLY A 5 -7.78 8.80 5.49
C GLY A 5 -6.81 9.13 4.33
N ARG A 6 -5.66 8.46 4.29
CA ARG A 6 -4.70 8.56 3.17
C ARG A 6 -4.85 7.38 2.22
N THR A 7 -5.00 7.67 0.94
CA THR A 7 -5.15 6.64 -0.10
C THR A 7 -4.21 6.93 -1.26
N HIS A 8 -3.42 5.92 -1.66
CA HIS A 8 -2.60 5.94 -2.86
C HIS A 8 -3.04 4.83 -3.81
N ARG A 9 -3.26 5.16 -5.10
CA ARG A 9 -3.74 4.20 -6.10
C ARG A 9 -2.96 4.32 -7.40
N VAL A 10 -2.54 3.18 -7.94
CA VAL A 10 -2.00 3.04 -9.29
C VAL A 10 -2.81 1.98 -10.05
N SER A 11 -3.12 2.25 -11.31
CA SER A 11 -3.91 1.33 -12.12
C SER A 11 -3.59 1.43 -13.61
N GLY A 12 -3.57 0.29 -14.32
CA GLY A 12 -3.55 0.25 -15.79
C GLY A 12 -2.26 0.77 -16.43
N SER A 13 -1.12 0.58 -15.77
CA SER A 13 0.17 1.09 -16.21
C SER A 13 1.30 0.09 -16.04
N THR A 14 2.39 0.24 -16.79
CA THR A 14 3.60 -0.60 -16.72
C THR A 14 4.80 0.20 -16.20
N PRO A 15 4.77 0.71 -14.95
CA PRO A 15 5.89 1.46 -14.40
C PRO A 15 7.05 0.52 -14.05
N HIS A 16 8.29 1.02 -14.05
CA HIS A 16 9.44 0.21 -13.63
C HIS A 16 9.32 -0.25 -12.16
N GLY A 17 8.64 0.51 -11.31
CA GLY A 17 8.33 0.15 -9.92
C GLY A 17 7.19 0.99 -9.38
N VAL A 18 6.51 0.52 -8.33
CA VAL A 18 5.47 1.29 -7.63
C VAL A 18 5.82 1.38 -6.16
N THR A 19 5.90 2.61 -5.64
CA THR A 19 6.19 2.86 -4.23
C THR A 19 5.14 3.79 -3.65
N HIS A 20 4.49 3.37 -2.56
CA HIS A 20 3.61 4.20 -1.75
C HIS A 20 4.13 4.25 -0.32
N SER A 21 4.24 5.46 0.24
CA SER A 21 4.75 5.68 1.59
C SER A 21 3.93 6.73 2.33
N VAL A 22 3.61 6.42 3.58
CA VAL A 22 2.97 7.35 4.52
C VAL A 22 3.79 7.38 5.79
N SER A 23 4.10 8.59 6.28
CA SER A 23 4.88 8.75 7.51
C SER A 23 4.48 9.95 8.36
N GLY A 24 4.72 9.84 9.67
CA GLY A 24 4.66 10.95 10.63
C GLY A 24 3.26 11.56 10.77
N CYS A 25 2.21 10.74 10.71
CA CYS A 25 0.83 11.23 10.74
C CYS A 25 -0.15 10.26 11.38
N THR A 26 -1.31 10.77 11.79
CA THR A 26 -2.41 10.04 12.44
C THR A 26 -3.67 10.00 11.54
N PRO A 27 -3.64 9.38 10.35
CA PRO A 27 -4.84 9.36 9.50
C PRO A 27 -5.87 8.37 10.04
N HIS A 28 -7.17 8.57 9.78
CA HIS A 28 -8.16 7.57 10.17
C HIS A 28 -7.87 6.19 9.53
N GLY A 29 -7.30 6.16 8.32
CA GLY A 29 -6.82 4.93 7.70
C GLY A 29 -5.76 5.21 6.64
N VAL A 30 -4.98 4.19 6.29
CA VAL A 30 -4.02 4.21 5.18
C VAL A 30 -4.36 3.10 4.21
N THR A 31 -4.52 3.44 2.93
CA THR A 31 -4.78 2.45 1.87
C THR A 31 -3.82 2.64 0.71
N HIS A 32 -3.06 1.61 0.38
CA HIS A 32 -2.21 1.56 -0.81
C HIS A 32 -2.72 0.47 -1.76
N ARG A 33 -3.06 0.85 -3.00
CA ARG A 33 -3.64 -0.07 -3.98
C ARG A 33 -2.94 0.00 -5.34
N VAL A 34 -2.57 -1.16 -5.87
CA VAL A 34 -2.04 -1.31 -7.23
C VAL A 34 -2.88 -2.34 -7.97
N SER A 35 -3.30 -2.05 -9.19
CA SER A 35 -4.10 -3.00 -9.97
C SER A 35 -3.90 -2.93 -11.48
N GLY A 36 -3.86 -4.08 -12.17
CA GLY A 36 -3.72 -4.10 -13.63
C GLY A 36 -2.38 -3.53 -14.11
N CYS A 37 -1.29 -3.87 -13.41
CA CYS A 37 0.05 -3.33 -13.67
C CYS A 37 1.10 -4.45 -13.73
N THR A 38 2.22 -4.21 -14.41
CA THR A 38 3.35 -5.17 -14.48
C THR A 38 4.69 -4.52 -14.07
N PRO A 39 4.85 -4.03 -12.82
CA PRO A 39 6.08 -3.37 -12.40
C PRO A 39 7.20 -4.34 -12.00
N HIS A 40 8.47 -3.91 -11.95
CA HIS A 40 9.50 -4.78 -11.35
C HIS A 40 9.20 -5.07 -9.88
N GLY A 41 8.74 -4.07 -9.12
CA GLY A 41 8.37 -4.27 -7.73
C GLY A 41 7.26 -3.35 -7.27
N VAL A 42 6.54 -3.77 -6.24
CA VAL A 42 5.57 -2.95 -5.51
C VAL A 42 5.97 -2.86 -4.05
N THR A 43 6.14 -1.64 -3.55
CA THR A 43 6.47 -1.37 -2.15
C THR A 43 5.42 -0.48 -1.53
N HIS A 44 4.83 -0.94 -0.43
CA HIS A 44 3.91 -0.15 0.38
C HIS A 44 4.46 -0.03 1.81
N SER A 45 4.63 1.20 2.29
CA SER A 45 5.25 1.47 3.58
C SER A 45 4.46 2.46 4.42
N VAL A 46 4.27 2.15 5.71
CA VAL A 46 3.72 3.06 6.71
C VAL A 46 4.69 3.16 7.89
N SER A 47 5.07 4.37 8.28
CA SER A 47 6.06 4.58 9.34
C SER A 47 5.74 5.73 10.30
N GLY A 48 5.86 5.53 11.61
CA GLY A 48 5.61 6.61 12.58
C GLY A 48 4.15 7.09 12.56
N CYS A 49 3.19 6.18 12.34
CA CYS A 49 1.78 6.50 12.18
C CYS A 49 0.87 5.75 13.17
N THR A 50 -0.32 6.29 13.41
CA THR A 50 -1.33 5.70 14.33
C THR A 50 -2.72 5.61 13.69
N PRO A 51 -2.90 4.84 12.58
CA PRO A 51 -4.18 4.78 11.90
C PRO A 51 -5.18 3.76 12.48
N HIS A 52 -6.49 3.92 12.26
CA HIS A 52 -7.45 2.85 12.55
C HIS A 52 -7.25 1.63 11.66
N GLY A 53 -6.64 1.77 10.49
CA GLY A 53 -6.29 0.62 9.68
C GLY A 53 -5.26 0.93 8.61
N VAL A 54 -4.47 -0.08 8.27
CA VAL A 54 -3.57 -0.07 7.11
C VAL A 54 -3.99 -1.18 6.16
N THR A 55 -4.28 -0.83 4.92
CA THR A 55 -4.57 -1.79 3.85
C THR A 55 -3.57 -1.64 2.73
N HIS A 56 -2.85 -2.72 2.42
CA HIS A 56 -2.04 -2.83 1.23
C HIS A 56 -2.67 -3.87 0.30
N SER A 57 -2.83 -3.51 -0.98
CA SER A 57 -3.48 -4.40 -1.95
C SER A 57 -2.81 -4.32 -3.32
N VAL A 58 -2.49 -5.49 -3.87
CA VAL A 58 -2.02 -5.67 -5.24
C VAL A 58 -2.95 -6.67 -5.93
N SER A 59 -3.54 -6.30 -7.07
CA SER A 59 -4.56 -7.13 -7.73
C SER A 59 -4.47 -7.13 -9.24
N GLY A 60 -4.43 -8.30 -9.89
CA GLY A 60 -4.32 -8.37 -11.35
C GLY A 60 -2.99 -7.77 -11.84
N CYS A 61 -1.92 -7.98 -11.07
CA CYS A 61 -0.59 -7.47 -11.39
C CYS A 61 0.44 -8.61 -11.38
N THR A 62 1.49 -8.48 -12.17
CA THR A 62 2.59 -9.47 -12.24
C THR A 62 3.95 -8.86 -11.83
N PRO A 63 4.13 -8.41 -10.58
CA PRO A 63 5.40 -7.86 -10.14
C PRO A 63 6.45 -8.93 -9.84
N HIS A 64 7.74 -8.63 -10.01
CA HIS A 64 8.81 -9.53 -9.54
C HIS A 64 8.88 -9.61 -8.01
N GLY A 65 8.39 -8.58 -7.30
CA GLY A 65 8.32 -8.58 -5.84
C GLY A 65 7.25 -7.64 -5.29
N VAL A 66 6.66 -8.03 -4.16
CA VAL A 66 5.74 -7.19 -3.39
C VAL A 66 6.22 -7.11 -1.95
N THR A 67 6.46 -5.90 -1.47
CA THR A 67 6.87 -5.61 -0.11
C THR A 67 5.82 -4.76 0.59
N HIS A 68 5.46 -5.16 1.80
CA HIS A 68 4.54 -4.46 2.66
C HIS A 68 5.18 -4.28 4.03
N SER A 69 5.31 -3.02 4.45
CA SER A 69 5.99 -2.68 5.71
C SER A 69 5.15 -1.71 6.53
N VAL A 70 5.02 -2.01 7.81
CA VAL A 70 4.47 -1.11 8.82
C VAL A 70 5.46 -1.10 9.98
N SER A 71 6.13 0.03 10.22
CA SER A 71 7.19 0.16 11.22
C SER A 71 6.96 1.38 12.11
N GLY A 72 7.37 1.31 13.39
CA GLY A 72 7.20 2.42 14.34
C GLY A 72 5.76 2.97 14.39
N SER A 73 4.77 2.14 14.06
CA SER A 73 3.37 2.51 13.88
C SER A 73 2.51 1.58 14.72
N THR A 74 1.38 2.06 15.24
CA THR A 74 0.44 1.27 16.04
C THR A 74 -0.96 1.31 15.42
N PRO A 75 -1.17 0.62 14.29
CA PRO A 75 -2.48 0.55 13.65
C PRO A 75 -3.44 -0.37 14.43
N TYR A 76 -4.74 -0.07 14.42
CA TYR A 76 -5.74 -0.98 14.99
C TYR A 76 -5.94 -2.24 14.15
N GLY A 77 -5.54 -2.21 12.86
CA GLY A 77 -5.56 -3.38 11.99
C GLY A 77 -4.64 -3.21 10.79
N VAL A 78 -4.05 -4.31 10.33
CA VAL A 78 -3.22 -4.36 9.12
C VAL A 78 -3.73 -5.47 8.21
N THR A 79 -3.97 -5.13 6.95
CA THR A 79 -4.39 -6.08 5.92
C THR A 79 -3.45 -6.01 4.73
N HIS A 80 -2.98 -7.17 4.29
CA HIS A 80 -2.14 -7.33 3.10
C HIS A 80 -2.82 -8.32 2.16
N ARG A 81 -3.11 -7.90 0.93
CA ARG A 81 -3.72 -8.76 -0.08
C ARG A 81 -2.94 -8.68 -1.39
N VAL A 82 -2.56 -9.83 -1.89
CA VAL A 82 -2.04 -10.01 -3.24
C VAL A 82 -2.93 -11.04 -3.92
N SER A 83 -3.56 -10.69 -5.05
CA SER A 83 -4.52 -11.58 -5.74
C SER A 83 -4.42 -11.43 -7.25
N GLY A 84 -4.53 -12.53 -7.99
CA GLY A 84 -4.50 -12.49 -9.46
C GLY A 84 -3.13 -12.12 -10.04
N SER A 85 -2.05 -12.59 -9.40
CA SER A 85 -0.71 -12.57 -9.99
C SER A 85 -0.65 -13.64 -11.07
N THR A 86 -0.90 -13.28 -12.32
CA THR A 86 -0.74 -14.20 -13.44
C THR A 86 0.73 -14.61 -13.50
N ARG A 87 0.96 -15.93 -13.51
CA ARG A 87 2.29 -16.55 -13.59
C ARG A 87 2.91 -16.34 -14.97
#